data_AF-A0A9D2RRG7-F1
#
_entry.id   AF-A0A9D2RRG7-F1
#
_cell.length_a   1.000
_cell.length_b   1.000
_cell.length_c   1.000
_cell.angle_alpha   90.00
_cell.angle_beta   90.00
_cell.angle_gamma   90.00
#
_symmetry.space_group_name_H-M   'P 1'
#
loop_
_entity.id
_entity.type
_entity.pdbx_description
1 polymer ?
#
loop_
_entity_poly.entity_id
_entity_poly.type
_entity_poly.pdbx_seq_one_letter_code
_entity_poly.pdbx_strand_id
1 'polypeptide(L)'
;MSDEQDFGALTPSRDEALARLNFPYQRVARRLGIDPGGAELALRDADRARDAIADASRAFLTADDECRAGRTPSSPIALDPDFPTGVGMSLIGAGMLWEEKELIPQIALRVAKDHHEMGEQDLAASFIAVVQETAEPERDDAEAWAAQSLLVAVLQRAGAAAQSAEIAQDLVDHSVPLELWRQDDPSLPDDSLSWHGGAFVGGIPPRRDERHLSYEDVHDYLDQLLADMRRDEEAEGDAAGTSTDPHDE
;
A
#
# COMPACT_ATOMS: atom_id res chain seq x y z
N MET A 1 -33.85 15.66 11.72
CA MET A 1 -33.13 16.34 10.63
C MET A 1 -31.71 15.84 10.76
N SER A 2 -31.43 14.74 10.08
CA SER A 2 -30.13 14.10 10.10
C SER A 2 -29.39 14.61 8.88
N ASP A 3 -28.32 15.37 9.13
CA ASP A 3 -27.33 15.65 8.11
C ASP A 3 -26.47 14.39 7.98
N GLU A 4 -26.74 13.59 6.95
CA GLU A 4 -25.78 12.62 6.42
C GLU A 4 -24.61 13.44 5.84
N GLN A 5 -23.53 13.55 6.62
CA GLN A 5 -22.26 14.00 6.08
C GLN A 5 -21.71 12.89 5.19
N ASP A 6 -21.76 13.15 3.90
CA ASP A 6 -21.16 12.37 2.83
C ASP A 6 -19.64 12.35 3.02
N PHE A 7 -19.12 11.27 3.61
CA PHE A 7 -17.69 11.05 3.85
C PHE A 7 -16.93 10.59 2.59
N GLY A 8 -17.54 10.62 1.41
CA GLY A 8 -16.92 10.21 0.16
C GLY A 8 -16.24 11.36 -0.58
N ALA A 9 -15.02 11.77 -0.21
CA ALA A 9 -14.07 12.45 -1.12
C ALA A 9 -12.78 12.90 -0.40
N LEU A 10 -11.82 12.00 -0.20
CA LEU A 10 -10.41 12.40 0.01
C LEU A 10 -9.51 12.03 -1.18
N THR A 11 -10.04 11.31 -2.18
CA THR A 11 -9.32 10.99 -3.41
C THR A 11 -9.80 11.91 -4.51
N PRO A 12 -8.93 12.76 -5.11
CA PRO A 12 -9.32 13.59 -6.24
C PRO A 12 -9.82 12.68 -7.37
N SER A 13 -10.96 13.02 -7.97
CA SER A 13 -11.48 12.27 -9.10
C SER A 13 -10.46 12.24 -10.25
N ARG A 14 -10.49 11.20 -11.08
CA ARG A 14 -9.61 11.08 -12.26
C ARG A 14 -9.57 12.38 -13.07
N ASP A 15 -10.74 12.96 -13.33
CA ASP A 15 -10.85 14.16 -14.16
C ASP A 15 -10.23 15.39 -13.48
N GLU A 16 -10.33 15.51 -12.15
CA GLU A 16 -9.64 16.56 -11.39
C GLU A 16 -8.12 16.36 -11.37
N ALA A 17 -7.65 15.12 -11.26
CA ALA A 17 -6.22 14.82 -11.31
C ALA A 17 -5.62 15.16 -12.68
N LEU A 18 -6.31 14.78 -13.76
CA LEU A 18 -5.90 15.06 -15.14
C LEU A 18 -6.01 16.55 -15.52
N ALA A 19 -6.92 17.30 -14.89
CA ALA A 19 -7.07 18.74 -15.10
C ALA A 19 -5.94 19.58 -14.47
N ARG A 20 -5.09 18.99 -13.61
CA ARG A 20 -3.96 19.71 -13.01
C ARG A 20 -2.93 20.07 -14.08
N LEU A 21 -2.54 21.36 -14.11
CA LEU A 21 -1.54 21.91 -15.03
C LEU A 21 -0.20 21.13 -15.04
N ASN A 22 0.15 20.51 -13.91
CA ASN A 22 1.40 19.78 -13.74
C ASN A 22 1.23 18.25 -13.78
N PHE A 23 0.11 17.74 -14.30
CA PHE A 23 -0.07 16.29 -14.41
C PHE A 23 1.01 15.69 -15.34
N PRO A 24 1.80 14.70 -14.89
CA PRO A 24 2.99 14.26 -15.60
C PRO A 24 2.66 13.22 -16.70
N TYR A 25 1.82 13.61 -17.68
CA TYR A 25 1.32 12.74 -18.76
C TYR A 25 2.40 11.87 -19.41
N GLN A 26 3.53 12.47 -19.76
CA GLN A 26 4.63 11.77 -20.45
C GLN A 26 5.29 10.70 -19.57
N ARG A 27 5.43 10.96 -18.27
CA ARG A 27 6.03 10.01 -17.32
C ARG A 27 5.09 8.82 -17.09
N VAL A 28 3.81 9.10 -16.90
CA VAL A 28 2.77 8.07 -16.73
C VAL A 28 2.68 7.20 -17.98
N ALA A 29 2.57 7.82 -19.17
CA ALA A 29 2.51 7.10 -20.44
C ALA A 29 3.72 6.20 -20.66
N ARG A 30 4.94 6.67 -20.40
CA ARG A 30 6.17 5.86 -20.50
C ARG A 30 6.10 4.61 -19.63
N ARG A 31 5.65 4.73 -18.37
CA ARG A 31 5.54 3.60 -17.43
C ARG A 31 4.47 2.60 -17.84
N LEU A 32 3.41 3.07 -18.51
CA LEU A 32 2.33 2.24 -19.03
C LEU A 32 2.58 1.70 -20.44
N GLY A 33 3.76 1.95 -21.03
CA GLY A 33 4.06 1.54 -22.41
C GLY A 33 3.24 2.26 -23.49
N ILE A 34 2.61 3.40 -23.14
CA ILE A 34 1.82 4.22 -24.05
C ILE A 34 2.76 5.14 -24.84
N ASP A 35 2.49 5.29 -26.15
CA ASP A 35 3.22 6.20 -27.02
C ASP A 35 3.21 7.65 -26.48
N PRO A 36 4.40 8.26 -26.26
CA PRO A 36 4.53 9.65 -25.82
C PRO A 36 3.78 10.68 -26.67
N GLY A 37 3.67 10.44 -27.99
CA GLY A 37 3.01 11.35 -28.93
C GLY A 37 1.50 11.48 -28.73
N GLY A 38 0.87 10.47 -28.11
CA GLY A 38 -0.57 10.41 -27.85
C GLY A 38 -0.94 10.28 -26.37
N ALA A 39 0.02 10.52 -25.46
CA ALA A 39 -0.10 10.25 -24.03
C ALA A 39 -1.34 10.88 -23.37
N GLU A 40 -1.61 12.16 -23.60
CA GLU A 40 -2.75 12.86 -22.98
C GLU A 40 -4.09 12.32 -23.46
N LEU A 41 -4.23 12.08 -24.76
CA LEU A 41 -5.47 11.51 -25.32
C LEU A 41 -5.70 10.09 -24.81
N ALA A 42 -4.66 9.27 -24.76
CA ALA A 42 -4.74 7.89 -24.29
C ALA A 42 -5.06 7.80 -22.78
N LEU A 43 -4.50 8.69 -21.96
CA LEU A 43 -4.76 8.69 -20.51
C LEU A 43 -6.13 9.26 -20.13
N ARG A 44 -6.73 10.10 -20.99
CA ARG A 44 -8.11 10.58 -20.84
C ARG A 44 -9.15 9.55 -21.30
N ASP A 45 -8.78 8.63 -22.17
CA ASP A 45 -9.60 7.50 -22.56
C ASP A 45 -9.56 6.44 -21.45
N ALA A 46 -10.66 6.31 -20.72
CA ALA A 46 -10.74 5.46 -19.53
C ALA A 46 -10.44 3.99 -19.83
N ASP A 47 -11.03 3.45 -20.91
CA ASP A 47 -10.89 2.04 -21.26
C ASP A 47 -9.46 1.76 -21.71
N ARG A 48 -8.92 2.62 -22.57
CA ARG A 48 -7.55 2.48 -23.05
C ARG A 48 -6.51 2.62 -21.92
N ALA A 49 -6.75 3.51 -20.96
CA ALA A 49 -5.87 3.67 -19.81
C ALA A 49 -5.92 2.45 -18.89
N ARG A 50 -7.12 1.92 -18.62
CA ARG A 50 -7.31 0.69 -17.84
C ARG A 50 -6.62 -0.52 -18.48
N ASP A 51 -6.80 -0.71 -19.79
CA ASP A 51 -6.12 -1.77 -20.55
C ASP A 51 -4.59 -1.65 -20.42
N ALA A 52 -4.05 -0.44 -20.59
CA ALA A 52 -2.61 -0.19 -20.45
C ALA A 52 -2.09 -0.41 -19.02
N ILE A 53 -2.88 -0.07 -18.01
CA ILE A 53 -2.55 -0.34 -16.59
C ILE A 53 -2.54 -1.84 -16.33
N ALA A 54 -3.56 -2.58 -16.77
CA ALA A 54 -3.62 -4.03 -16.61
C ALA A 54 -2.44 -4.72 -17.31
N ASP A 55 -2.09 -4.30 -18.53
CA ASP A 55 -0.92 -4.82 -19.26
C ASP A 55 0.40 -4.50 -18.54
N ALA A 56 0.58 -3.27 -18.07
CA ALA A 56 1.78 -2.85 -17.35
C ALA A 56 1.91 -3.56 -15.99
N SER A 57 0.80 -3.76 -15.27
CA SER A 57 0.74 -4.50 -14.00
C SER A 57 1.14 -5.97 -14.18
N ARG A 58 0.62 -6.65 -15.21
CA ARG A 58 1.04 -8.03 -15.54
C ARG A 58 2.53 -8.10 -15.91
N ALA A 59 3.01 -7.14 -16.71
CA ALA A 59 4.40 -7.05 -17.10
C ALA A 59 5.34 -6.77 -15.91
N PHE A 60 4.88 -5.95 -14.95
CA PHE A 60 5.59 -5.66 -13.70
C PHE A 60 5.73 -6.92 -12.85
N LEU A 61 4.63 -7.62 -12.55
CA LEU A 61 4.65 -8.82 -11.72
C LEU A 61 5.55 -9.91 -12.32
N THR A 62 5.43 -10.13 -13.64
CA THR A 62 6.29 -11.10 -14.35
C THR A 62 7.77 -10.75 -14.20
N ALA A 63 8.13 -9.48 -14.40
CA ALA A 63 9.51 -9.02 -14.27
C ALA A 63 10.03 -9.09 -12.83
N ASP A 64 9.17 -8.77 -11.85
CA ASP A 64 9.51 -8.82 -10.43
C ASP A 64 9.76 -10.28 -10.00
N ASP A 65 8.91 -11.22 -10.42
CA ASP A 65 9.11 -12.65 -10.20
C ASP A 65 10.39 -13.18 -10.86
N GLU A 66 10.73 -12.71 -12.06
CA GLU A 66 12.00 -13.02 -12.71
C GLU A 66 13.19 -12.51 -11.87
N CYS A 67 13.14 -11.26 -11.42
CA CYS A 67 14.20 -10.66 -10.59
C CYS A 67 14.36 -11.37 -9.24
N ARG A 68 13.26 -11.64 -8.53
CA ARG A 68 13.27 -12.34 -7.23
C ARG A 68 13.75 -13.78 -7.35
N ALA A 69 13.47 -14.43 -8.48
CA ALA A 69 14.04 -15.74 -8.83
C ALA A 69 15.52 -15.68 -9.29
N GLY A 70 16.16 -14.51 -9.29
CA GLY A 70 17.54 -14.31 -9.73
C GLY A 70 17.74 -14.43 -11.24
N ARG A 71 16.67 -14.31 -12.04
CA ARG A 71 16.71 -14.34 -13.51
C ARG A 71 16.81 -12.92 -14.07
N THR A 72 17.28 -12.82 -15.32
CA THR A 72 17.25 -11.55 -16.05
C THR A 72 15.82 -11.26 -16.52
N PRO A 73 15.24 -10.10 -16.19
CA PRO A 73 13.87 -9.79 -16.56
C PRO A 73 13.74 -9.59 -18.08
N SER A 74 12.66 -10.09 -18.65
CA SER A 74 12.37 -10.05 -20.09
C SER A 74 11.62 -8.79 -20.51
N SER A 75 10.93 -8.13 -19.56
CA SER A 75 10.12 -6.94 -19.80
C SER A 75 10.93 -5.63 -19.70
N PRO A 76 10.74 -4.66 -20.62
CA PRO A 76 11.35 -3.34 -20.53
C PRO A 76 11.01 -2.56 -19.25
N ILE A 77 9.90 -2.89 -18.59
CA ILE A 77 9.48 -2.22 -17.33
C ILE A 77 10.53 -2.37 -16.23
N ALA A 78 11.31 -3.46 -16.25
CA ALA A 78 12.38 -3.74 -15.29
C ALA A 78 13.64 -2.88 -15.51
N LEU A 79 13.72 -2.16 -16.64
CA LEU A 79 14.83 -1.24 -16.93
C LEU A 79 14.58 0.15 -16.34
N ASP A 80 13.40 0.44 -15.78
CA ASP A 80 13.15 1.70 -15.12
C ASP A 80 14.00 1.79 -13.84
N PRO A 81 14.70 2.91 -13.58
CA PRO A 81 15.59 3.04 -12.42
C PRO A 81 14.88 2.93 -11.07
N ASP A 82 13.56 3.14 -11.03
CA ASP A 82 12.76 3.03 -9.82
C ASP A 82 12.22 1.60 -9.60
N PHE A 83 12.61 0.63 -10.43
CA PHE A 83 12.17 -0.76 -10.32
C PHE A 83 12.88 -1.50 -9.17
N PRO A 84 12.19 -2.36 -8.39
CA PRO A 84 10.76 -2.69 -8.50
C PRO A 84 9.85 -1.70 -7.74
N THR A 85 10.28 -1.24 -6.56
CA THR A 85 9.39 -0.63 -5.56
C THR A 85 8.70 0.65 -6.07
N GLY A 86 9.44 1.60 -6.65
CA GLY A 86 8.86 2.87 -7.12
C GLY A 86 7.99 2.71 -8.36
N VAL A 87 8.27 1.71 -9.21
CA VAL A 87 7.37 1.31 -10.30
C VAL A 87 6.07 0.72 -9.74
N GLY A 88 6.17 -0.19 -8.75
CA GLY A 88 5.01 -0.76 -8.06
C GLY A 88 4.12 0.31 -7.43
N MET A 89 4.69 1.26 -6.67
CA MET A 89 3.95 2.42 -6.13
C MET A 89 3.21 3.22 -7.20
N SER A 90 3.84 3.39 -8.37
CA SER A 90 3.25 4.14 -9.47
C SER A 90 2.08 3.42 -10.12
N LEU A 91 2.18 2.09 -10.25
CA LEU A 91 1.10 1.24 -10.76
C LEU A 91 -0.07 1.18 -9.79
N ILE A 92 0.20 1.15 -8.47
CA ILE A 92 -0.84 1.27 -7.44
C ILE A 92 -1.58 2.59 -7.59
N GLY A 93 -0.85 3.71 -7.66
CA GLY A 93 -1.46 5.03 -7.86
C GLY A 93 -2.28 5.13 -9.15
N ALA A 94 -1.81 4.53 -10.24
CA ALA A 94 -2.55 4.48 -11.50
C ALA A 94 -3.80 3.60 -11.40
N GLY A 95 -3.69 2.38 -10.87
CA GLY A 95 -4.84 1.50 -10.69
C GLY A 95 -5.92 2.12 -9.81
N MET A 96 -5.54 2.80 -8.74
CA MET A 96 -6.49 3.54 -7.90
C MET A 96 -7.15 4.72 -8.64
N LEU A 97 -6.40 5.46 -9.46
CA LEU A 97 -6.92 6.63 -10.17
C LEU A 97 -7.86 6.27 -11.34
N TRP A 98 -7.63 5.13 -12.01
CA TRP A 98 -8.45 4.65 -13.12
C TRP A 98 -9.39 3.49 -12.73
N GLU A 99 -9.48 3.17 -11.44
CA GLU A 99 -10.30 2.09 -10.88
C GLU A 99 -9.99 0.70 -11.48
N GLU A 100 -8.75 0.51 -11.93
CA GLU A 100 -8.21 -0.78 -12.39
C GLU A 100 -7.52 -1.48 -11.23
N LYS A 101 -8.32 -2.17 -10.40
CA LYS A 101 -7.87 -2.69 -9.10
C LYS A 101 -7.46 -4.16 -9.09
N GLU A 102 -7.66 -4.89 -10.19
CA GLU A 102 -7.50 -6.36 -10.25
C GLU A 102 -6.17 -6.83 -9.64
N LEU A 103 -5.05 -6.21 -10.01
CA LEU A 103 -3.72 -6.65 -9.57
C LEU A 103 -3.14 -5.81 -8.42
N ILE A 104 -3.91 -4.86 -7.88
CA ILE A 104 -3.43 -3.93 -6.85
C ILE A 104 -3.10 -4.63 -5.52
N PRO A 105 -3.89 -5.59 -5.01
CA PRO A 105 -3.54 -6.33 -3.80
C PRO A 105 -2.17 -7.02 -3.91
N GLN A 106 -1.92 -7.67 -5.05
CA GLN A 106 -0.66 -8.36 -5.26
C GLN A 106 0.53 -7.39 -5.36
N ILE A 107 0.39 -6.30 -6.13
CA ILE A 107 1.45 -5.28 -6.27
C ILE A 107 1.71 -4.56 -4.95
N ALA A 108 0.66 -4.16 -4.23
CA ALA A 108 0.77 -3.48 -2.93
C ALA A 108 1.46 -4.38 -1.89
N LEU A 109 1.17 -5.68 -1.90
CA LEU A 109 1.85 -6.64 -1.04
C LEU A 109 3.35 -6.73 -1.37
N ARG A 110 3.76 -6.69 -2.65
CA ARG A 110 5.19 -6.66 -3.03
C ARG A 110 5.88 -5.39 -2.51
N VAL A 111 5.25 -4.24 -2.73
CA VAL A 111 5.78 -2.95 -2.28
C VAL A 111 5.88 -2.88 -0.75
N ALA A 112 4.89 -3.43 -0.03
CA ALA A 112 4.92 -3.50 1.43
C ALA A 112 6.11 -4.33 1.95
N LYS A 113 6.40 -5.47 1.30
CA LYS A 113 7.56 -6.31 1.64
C LYS A 113 8.87 -5.56 1.45
N ASP A 114 9.05 -4.92 0.29
CA ASP A 114 10.25 -4.15 -0.01
C ASP A 114 10.51 -3.08 1.06
N HIS A 115 9.50 -2.29 1.42
CA HIS A 115 9.62 -1.28 2.48
C HIS A 115 9.92 -1.90 3.84
N HIS A 116 9.30 -3.03 4.20
CA HIS A 116 9.61 -3.72 5.45
C HIS A 116 11.08 -4.17 5.50
N GLU A 117 11.60 -4.73 4.41
CA GLU A 117 13.00 -5.17 4.27
C GLU A 117 13.98 -3.98 4.34
N MET A 118 13.61 -2.83 3.75
CA MET A 118 14.36 -1.58 3.86
C MET A 118 14.29 -0.95 5.26
N GLY A 119 13.40 -1.42 6.13
CA GLY A 119 13.22 -0.93 7.49
C GLY A 119 12.17 0.18 7.63
N GLU A 120 11.46 0.50 6.57
CA GLU A 120 10.46 1.58 6.48
C GLU A 120 9.08 1.07 6.91
N GLN A 121 8.90 0.87 8.22
CA GLN A 121 7.71 0.18 8.76
C GLN A 121 6.40 0.94 8.50
N ASP A 122 6.43 2.28 8.58
CA ASP A 122 5.23 3.09 8.36
C ASP A 122 4.75 3.01 6.90
N LEU A 123 5.69 2.99 5.95
CA LEU A 123 5.38 2.79 4.53
C LEU A 123 4.89 1.36 4.28
N ALA A 124 5.54 0.36 4.87
CA ALA A 124 5.08 -1.03 4.78
C ALA A 124 3.63 -1.18 5.30
N ALA A 125 3.32 -0.61 6.47
CA ALA A 125 1.98 -0.59 7.04
C ALA A 125 0.96 0.13 6.14
N SER A 126 1.35 1.24 5.51
CA SER A 126 0.51 1.98 4.56
C SER A 126 0.12 1.12 3.35
N PHE A 127 1.07 0.37 2.78
CA PHE A 127 0.79 -0.52 1.65
C PHE A 127 0.02 -1.79 2.06
N ILE A 128 0.21 -2.28 3.29
CA ILE A 128 -0.65 -3.33 3.86
C ILE A 128 -2.12 -2.86 3.90
N ALA A 129 -2.36 -1.60 4.32
CA ALA A 129 -3.71 -1.05 4.31
C ALA A 129 -4.30 -0.99 2.89
N VAL A 130 -3.49 -0.66 1.87
CA VAL A 130 -3.92 -0.69 0.46
C VAL A 130 -4.34 -2.11 0.05
N VAL A 131 -3.58 -3.14 0.41
CA VAL A 131 -3.99 -4.54 0.15
C VAL A 131 -5.35 -4.81 0.75
N GLN A 132 -5.57 -4.45 2.01
CA GLN A 132 -6.82 -4.71 2.70
C GLN A 132 -8.01 -3.95 2.10
N GLU A 133 -7.81 -2.71 1.64
CA GLU A 133 -8.84 -1.90 1.01
C GLU A 133 -9.24 -2.43 -0.38
N THR A 134 -8.30 -3.04 -1.10
CA THR A 134 -8.46 -3.41 -2.51
C THR A 134 -8.67 -4.91 -2.73
N ALA A 135 -8.37 -5.76 -1.75
CA ALA A 135 -8.53 -7.20 -1.84
C ALA A 135 -10.01 -7.58 -1.92
N GLU A 136 -10.35 -8.37 -2.93
CA GLU A 136 -11.67 -8.95 -3.08
C GLU A 136 -11.72 -10.35 -2.42
N PRO A 137 -12.72 -10.63 -1.57
CA PRO A 137 -12.92 -11.95 -0.98
C PRO A 137 -12.97 -13.05 -2.05
N GLU A 138 -12.42 -14.22 -1.73
CA GLU A 138 -12.28 -15.40 -2.59
C GLU A 138 -11.29 -15.24 -3.76
N ARG A 139 -11.04 -14.00 -4.22
CA ARG A 139 -10.09 -13.71 -5.29
C ARG A 139 -8.68 -13.47 -4.77
N ASP A 140 -8.54 -12.61 -3.76
CA ASP A 140 -7.26 -12.10 -3.25
C ASP A 140 -7.00 -12.55 -1.79
N ASP A 141 -7.60 -13.67 -1.39
CA ASP A 141 -7.54 -14.15 -0.01
C ASP A 141 -6.09 -14.42 0.43
N ALA A 142 -5.27 -14.96 -0.46
CA ALA A 142 -3.87 -15.27 -0.16
C ALA A 142 -3.06 -13.98 0.08
N GLU A 143 -3.26 -12.96 -0.76
CA GLU A 143 -2.64 -11.64 -0.60
C GLU A 143 -3.08 -10.97 0.70
N ALA A 144 -4.38 -11.00 1.02
CA ALA A 144 -4.92 -10.40 2.22
C ALA A 144 -4.36 -11.05 3.49
N TRP A 145 -4.33 -12.39 3.55
CA TRP A 145 -3.72 -13.11 4.66
C TRP A 145 -2.20 -12.95 4.73
N ALA A 146 -1.51 -12.88 3.59
CA ALA A 146 -0.10 -12.57 3.55
C ALA A 146 0.17 -11.16 4.12
N ALA A 147 -0.68 -10.18 3.81
CA ALA A 147 -0.58 -8.83 4.38
C ALA A 147 -0.77 -8.82 5.91
N GLN A 148 -1.70 -9.62 6.45
CA GLN A 148 -1.83 -9.81 7.92
C GLN A 148 -0.57 -10.43 8.53
N SER A 149 0.01 -11.43 7.88
CA SER A 149 1.25 -12.05 8.36
C SER A 149 2.44 -11.08 8.32
N LEU A 150 2.51 -10.20 7.31
CA LEU A 150 3.53 -9.14 7.23
C LEU A 150 3.35 -8.11 8.35
N LEU A 151 2.10 -7.73 8.62
CA LEU A 151 1.75 -6.77 9.65
C LEU A 151 2.19 -7.23 11.04
N VAL A 152 2.11 -8.53 11.34
CA VAL A 152 2.68 -9.10 12.57
C VAL A 152 4.16 -8.76 12.67
N ALA A 153 4.94 -8.96 11.60
CA ALA A 153 6.38 -8.66 11.58
C ALA A 153 6.66 -7.15 11.72
N VAL A 154 5.85 -6.31 11.07
CA VAL A 154 5.92 -4.84 11.17
C VAL A 154 5.69 -4.38 12.62
N LEU A 155 4.62 -4.85 13.26
CA LEU A 155 4.28 -4.49 14.64
C LEU A 155 5.30 -5.00 15.66
N GLN A 156 5.87 -6.19 15.45
CA GLN A 156 6.96 -6.70 16.30
C GLN A 156 8.18 -5.80 16.24
N ARG A 157 8.55 -5.36 15.03
CA ARG A 157 9.69 -4.46 14.82
C ARG A 157 9.44 -3.07 15.40
N ALA A 158 8.20 -2.60 15.39
CA ALA A 158 7.77 -1.35 16.02
C ALA A 158 7.60 -1.46 17.56
N GLY A 159 7.72 -2.64 18.16
CA GLY A 159 7.56 -2.85 19.61
C GLY A 159 6.11 -2.97 20.09
N ALA A 160 5.14 -3.10 19.19
CA ALA A 160 3.72 -3.24 19.48
C ALA A 160 3.31 -4.69 19.77
N ALA A 161 3.89 -5.28 20.82
CA ALA A 161 3.79 -6.72 21.11
C ALA A 161 2.36 -7.23 21.35
N ALA A 162 1.50 -6.44 22.01
CA ALA A 162 0.12 -6.84 22.30
C ALA A 162 -0.72 -6.97 21.02
N GLN A 163 -0.64 -5.97 20.15
CA GLN A 163 -1.35 -5.95 18.85
C GLN A 163 -0.81 -7.04 17.91
N SER A 164 0.51 -7.23 17.88
CA SER A 164 1.11 -8.33 17.11
C SER A 164 0.62 -9.70 17.57
N ALA A 165 0.54 -9.94 18.88
CA ALA A 165 0.10 -11.22 19.43
C ALA A 165 -1.36 -11.54 19.10
N GLU A 166 -2.21 -10.52 19.07
CA GLU A 166 -3.62 -10.66 18.69
C GLU A 166 -3.76 -11.14 17.24
N ILE A 167 -3.09 -10.48 16.31
CA ILE A 167 -3.10 -10.85 14.89
C ILE A 167 -2.45 -12.22 14.67
N ALA A 168 -1.34 -12.50 15.38
CA ALA A 168 -0.68 -13.79 15.31
C ALA A 168 -1.59 -14.94 15.78
N GLN A 169 -2.39 -14.71 16.83
CA GLN A 169 -3.37 -15.70 17.29
C GLN A 169 -4.48 -15.90 16.26
N ASP A 170 -4.95 -14.83 15.62
CA ASP A 170 -5.98 -14.95 14.58
C ASP A 170 -5.49 -15.74 13.35
N LEU A 171 -4.24 -15.54 12.92
CA LEU A 171 -3.60 -16.36 11.89
C LEU A 171 -3.56 -17.84 12.27
N VAL A 172 -3.23 -18.15 13.52
CA VAL A 172 -3.26 -19.53 14.04
C VAL A 172 -4.67 -20.11 14.03
N ASP A 173 -5.67 -19.34 14.46
CA ASP A 173 -7.07 -19.76 14.49
C ASP A 173 -7.60 -20.09 13.07
N HIS A 174 -7.06 -19.43 12.04
CA HIS A 174 -7.42 -19.63 10.62
C HIS A 174 -6.44 -20.55 9.87
N SER A 175 -5.51 -21.23 10.58
CA SER A 175 -4.49 -22.13 10.00
C SER A 175 -3.56 -21.46 8.98
N VAL A 176 -3.35 -20.15 9.10
CA VAL A 176 -2.49 -19.35 8.22
C VAL A 176 -1.06 -19.27 8.78
N PRO A 177 0.00 -19.54 7.99
CA PRO A 177 1.38 -19.42 8.45
C PRO A 177 1.78 -17.98 8.79
N LEU A 178 2.45 -17.77 9.93
CA LEU A 178 2.99 -16.46 10.35
C LEU A 178 4.00 -15.85 9.37
N GLU A 179 4.65 -16.68 8.56
CA GLU A 179 5.66 -16.26 7.59
C GLU A 179 5.15 -16.36 6.14
N LEU A 180 3.82 -16.42 5.94
CA LEU A 180 3.19 -16.47 4.62
C LEU A 180 3.66 -15.30 3.73
N TRP A 181 3.83 -14.11 4.31
CA TRP A 181 4.31 -12.92 3.61
C TRP A 181 5.66 -13.11 2.91
N ARG A 182 6.51 -14.04 3.36
CA ARG A 182 7.80 -14.28 2.71
C ARG A 182 7.67 -14.99 1.36
N GLN A 183 6.51 -15.58 1.06
CA GLN A 183 6.26 -16.15 -0.25
C GLN A 183 6.09 -15.01 -1.25
N ASP A 184 6.78 -15.10 -2.37
CA ASP A 184 6.63 -14.15 -3.47
C ASP A 184 5.19 -14.16 -3.98
N ASP A 185 4.73 -15.32 -4.46
CA ASP A 185 3.36 -15.60 -4.85
C ASP A 185 2.69 -16.44 -3.75
N PRO A 186 1.96 -15.81 -2.79
CA PRO A 186 1.44 -16.50 -1.64
C PRO A 186 0.33 -17.47 -2.03
N SER A 187 0.32 -18.65 -1.40
CA SER A 187 -0.77 -19.60 -1.51
C SER A 187 -1.25 -20.04 -0.13
N LEU A 188 -2.56 -20.13 0.03
CA LEU A 188 -3.16 -20.59 1.27
C LEU A 188 -3.12 -22.13 1.36
N PRO A 189 -2.83 -22.68 2.55
CA PRO A 189 -3.09 -24.08 2.85
C PRO A 189 -4.54 -24.50 2.56
N ASP A 190 -4.76 -25.76 2.17
CA ASP A 190 -6.09 -26.31 1.87
C ASP A 190 -7.10 -26.20 3.04
N ASP A 191 -6.60 -26.10 4.28
CA ASP A 191 -7.38 -25.97 5.51
C ASP A 191 -7.52 -24.52 6.01
N SER A 192 -6.91 -23.55 5.32
CA SER A 192 -7.07 -22.13 5.62
C SER A 192 -8.44 -21.61 5.20
N LEU A 193 -8.96 -20.66 5.97
CA LEU A 193 -10.24 -20.01 5.69
C LEU A 193 -10.08 -18.83 4.72
N SER A 194 -11.13 -18.56 3.95
CA SER A 194 -11.20 -17.39 3.06
C SER A 194 -11.16 -16.08 3.84
N TRP A 195 -10.55 -15.04 3.27
CA TRP A 195 -10.62 -13.69 3.81
C TRP A 195 -12.01 -13.08 3.53
N HIS A 196 -12.51 -12.24 4.43
CA HIS A 196 -13.88 -11.70 4.37
C HIS A 196 -13.94 -10.17 4.15
N GLY A 197 -12.85 -9.54 3.71
CA GLY A 197 -12.83 -8.12 3.34
C GLY A 197 -12.75 -7.14 4.52
N GLY A 198 -12.12 -7.52 5.63
CA GLY A 198 -12.05 -6.65 6.82
C GLY A 198 -11.09 -5.48 6.66
N ALA A 199 -11.57 -4.24 6.82
CA ALA A 199 -10.69 -3.11 7.13
C ALA A 199 -10.28 -3.19 8.62
N PHE A 200 -9.09 -2.71 8.98
CA PHE A 200 -8.61 -2.61 10.37
C PHE A 200 -9.67 -1.97 11.28
N VAL A 201 -10.41 -2.80 12.00
CA VAL A 201 -11.21 -2.41 13.17
C VAL A 201 -10.55 -3.11 14.34
N GLY A 202 -9.59 -2.43 14.97
CA GLY A 202 -9.06 -2.79 16.30
C GLY A 202 -8.57 -4.22 16.48
N GLY A 203 -7.74 -4.75 15.59
CA GLY A 203 -7.03 -6.03 15.82
C GLY A 203 -7.87 -7.29 15.68
N ILE A 204 -9.11 -7.22 15.22
CA ILE A 204 -9.99 -8.39 15.08
C ILE A 204 -10.63 -8.35 13.69
N PRO A 205 -10.72 -9.48 12.96
CA PRO A 205 -11.57 -9.57 11.77
C PRO A 205 -12.98 -9.06 12.12
N PRO A 206 -13.82 -8.64 11.16
CA PRO A 206 -15.24 -8.44 11.43
C PRO A 206 -15.87 -9.76 11.89
N ARG A 207 -15.81 -10.03 13.20
CA ARG A 207 -16.42 -11.17 13.86
C ARG A 207 -17.89 -10.87 14.08
N ARG A 208 -18.65 -11.95 13.99
CA ARG A 208 -20.10 -12.05 13.85
C ARG A 208 -20.87 -11.72 15.14
N ASP A 209 -20.36 -10.87 16.03
CA ASP A 209 -21.04 -10.45 17.25
C ASP A 209 -21.17 -8.92 17.34
N GLU A 210 -22.43 -8.46 17.37
CA GLU A 210 -22.91 -7.09 17.23
C GLU A 210 -22.55 -6.15 18.41
N ARG A 211 -21.28 -6.07 18.83
CA ARG A 211 -20.81 -5.13 19.85
C ARG A 211 -19.78 -4.18 19.28
N HIS A 212 -20.28 -3.02 18.85
CA HIS A 212 -19.53 -1.93 18.25
C HIS A 212 -18.57 -1.27 19.24
N LEU A 213 -17.31 -1.11 18.85
CA LEU A 213 -16.43 -0.03 19.30
C LEU A 213 -16.01 0.74 18.03
N SER A 214 -16.08 2.07 18.07
CA SER A 214 -16.19 2.92 16.88
C SER A 214 -14.85 3.30 16.23
N TYR A 215 -14.96 3.59 14.94
CA TYR A 215 -13.98 4.10 13.99
C TYR A 215 -13.17 5.34 14.43
N GLU A 216 -13.59 6.06 15.48
CA GLU A 216 -12.96 7.30 15.95
C GLU A 216 -11.57 7.06 16.58
N ASP A 217 -11.33 5.91 17.22
CA ASP A 217 -10.12 5.71 18.02
C ASP A 217 -8.82 5.52 17.17
N VAL A 218 -8.94 5.11 15.91
CA VAL A 218 -7.77 4.85 15.03
C VAL A 218 -7.29 6.12 14.33
N HIS A 219 -8.20 6.97 13.87
CA HIS A 219 -7.84 8.28 13.33
C HIS A 219 -7.28 9.18 14.41
N ASP A 220 -7.85 9.15 15.61
CA ASP A 220 -7.31 9.89 16.76
C ASP A 220 -5.89 9.42 17.12
N TYR A 221 -5.60 8.11 17.03
CA TYR A 221 -4.25 7.60 17.27
C TYR A 221 -3.25 8.01 16.16
N LEU A 222 -3.65 7.98 14.89
CA LEU A 222 -2.81 8.39 13.78
C LEU A 222 -2.55 9.91 13.79
N ASP A 223 -3.56 10.70 14.11
CA ASP A 223 -3.44 12.15 14.27
C ASP A 223 -2.56 12.49 15.49
N GLN A 224 -2.70 11.74 16.59
CA GLN A 224 -1.84 11.88 17.78
C GLN A 224 -0.38 11.54 17.45
N LEU A 225 -0.13 10.47 16.70
CA LEU A 225 1.21 10.03 16.30
C LEU A 225 1.88 11.02 15.34
N LEU A 226 1.14 11.51 14.34
CA LEU A 226 1.63 12.54 13.41
C LEU A 226 1.87 13.89 14.10
N ALA A 227 1.04 14.24 15.09
CA ALA A 227 1.22 15.44 15.90
C ALA A 227 2.45 15.32 16.82
N ASP A 228 2.72 14.13 17.37
CA ASP A 228 3.89 13.88 18.22
C ASP A 228 5.18 13.90 17.38
N MET A 229 5.19 13.30 16.18
CA MET A 229 6.33 13.36 15.27
C MET A 229 6.67 14.79 14.81
N ARG A 230 5.65 15.61 14.48
CA ARG A 230 5.87 17.03 14.15
C ARG A 230 6.47 17.80 15.32
N ARG A 231 6.05 17.49 16.55
CA ARG A 231 6.57 18.15 17.75
C ARG A 231 8.03 17.78 18.00
N ASP A 232 8.41 16.54 17.72
CA ASP A 232 9.79 16.07 17.83
C ASP A 232 10.69 16.69 16.74
N GLU A 233 10.20 16.82 15.51
CA GLU A 233 10.90 17.53 14.42
C GLU A 233 11.10 19.03 14.72
N GLU A 234 10.10 19.69 15.31
CA GLU A 234 10.19 21.09 15.75
C GLU A 234 11.19 21.27 16.91
N ALA A 235 11.27 20.31 17.83
CA ALA A 235 12.21 20.32 18.94
C ALA A 235 13.67 20.08 18.50
N GLU A 236 13.90 19.26 17.47
CA GLU A 236 15.23 19.07 16.87
C GLU A 236 15.67 20.29 16.03
N GLY A 237 14.74 21.01 15.40
CA GLY A 237 15.00 22.23 14.65
C GLY A 237 15.43 23.43 15.52
N ASP A 238 14.81 23.59 16.69
CA ASP A 238 15.13 24.71 17.61
C ASP A 238 16.46 24.51 18.38
N ALA A 239 16.90 23.26 18.57
CA ALA A 239 18.19 22.95 19.16
C ALA A 239 19.37 23.31 18.24
N ALA A 240 19.18 23.31 16.91
CA ALA A 240 20.18 23.73 15.95
C ALA A 240 20.26 25.27 15.77
N GLY A 241 19.25 26.01 16.23
CA GLY A 241 19.16 27.48 16.13
C GLY A 241 19.79 28.27 17.28
N THR A 242 20.26 27.61 18.35
CA THR A 242 20.79 28.28 19.56
C THR A 242 22.28 28.03 19.84
N SER A 243 23.04 27.51 18.87
CA SER A 243 24.52 27.52 18.95
C SER A 243 25.08 28.88 18.52
N THR A 244 24.92 29.90 19.36
CA THR A 244 25.66 31.15 19.25
C THR A 244 27.12 30.89 19.62
N ASP A 245 27.98 30.83 18.60
CA ASP A 245 29.43 30.74 18.70
C ASP A 245 29.97 32.06 19.32
N PRO A 246 30.67 32.05 20.48
CA PRO A 246 31.23 33.25 21.06
C PRO A 246 32.75 33.24 20.84
N HIS A 247 33.22 33.62 19.66
CA HIS A 247 34.60 34.08 19.48
C HIS A 247 34.73 35.02 18.29
N ASP A 248 34.52 36.31 18.57
CA ASP A 248 35.23 37.42 17.91
C ASP A 248 35.21 38.63 18.87
N GLU A 249 36.26 38.72 19.71
CA GLU A 249 37.01 39.94 20.10
C GLU A 249 38.16 39.57 21.06
#